data_AF-A0A7C9GGA4-F1
#
_entry.id   AF-A0A7C9GGA4-F1
#
_cell.length_a   1.000
_cell.length_b   1.000
_cell.length_c   1.000
_cell.angle_alpha   90.00
_cell.angle_beta   90.00
_cell.angle_gamma   90.00
#
_symmetry.space_group_name_H-M   'P 1'
#
loop_
_entity.id
_entity.type
_entity.pdbx_description
1 polymer ?
#
loop_
_entity_poly.entity_id
_entity_poly.type
_entity_poly.pdbx_seq_one_letter_code
_entity_poly.pdbx_strand_id
1 'polypeptide(L)'
;MRDVDGEAGSAGAPWAVAATLDGINGAFTVGTGRDPASATARRVVRIDGRPAPGPAALAERVPVLWLTPAQDRLFLDRPNARRRYLDKLVAALAPEHASRLNDYERSLRERARLLRQGGADPAWLAALERTMAETGVAIAAARRQAAADLTRAAADGIGPFPAARVFAAGDAETWLADGPALEAEDRLATALAVARGRDAELGGASAGPHRSDMVVEHRGRALPASELSTGEQKTLLVSVLLAAARVQASRRGFAPILLLDEVSAHLDAVHRASLYAEVSALGAQAWMTGTDPALFVPLGDSARFLAVAAGHLRDAD
;
A
#
# COMPACT_ATOMS: atom_id res chain seq x y z
N MET A 1 29.64 -12.37 -2.96
CA MET A 1 29.25 -12.82 -4.31
C MET A 1 29.41 -11.63 -5.24
N ARG A 2 30.06 -11.84 -6.40
CA ARG A 2 30.87 -10.90 -7.21
C ARG A 2 30.23 -9.57 -7.69
N ASP A 3 31.13 -8.59 -7.82
CA ASP A 3 31.25 -7.40 -8.68
C ASP A 3 30.12 -7.05 -9.68
N VAL A 4 29.79 -5.76 -9.71
CA VAL A 4 29.28 -5.05 -10.89
C VAL A 4 29.83 -3.62 -10.90
N ASP A 5 30.89 -3.39 -11.67
CA ASP A 5 31.17 -2.07 -12.25
C ASP A 5 30.21 -1.82 -13.42
N GLY A 6 29.84 -0.56 -13.59
CA GLY A 6 28.66 -0.12 -14.34
C GLY A 6 28.71 -0.31 -15.86
N GLU A 7 27.51 -0.45 -16.43
CA GLU A 7 27.11 0.20 -17.68
C GLU A 7 25.57 0.13 -17.84
N ALA A 8 25.00 1.17 -18.45
CA ALA A 8 23.56 1.38 -18.54
C ALA A 8 22.85 0.37 -19.45
N GLY A 9 21.68 -0.10 -19.03
CA GLY A 9 20.66 -0.69 -19.90
C GLY A 9 20.72 -2.21 -20.09
N SER A 10 20.45 -2.98 -19.03
CA SER A 10 20.19 -4.42 -19.13
C SER A 10 18.79 -4.72 -18.60
N ALA A 11 17.98 -5.44 -19.38
CA ALA A 11 16.81 -6.14 -18.88
C ALA A 11 17.29 -7.06 -17.73
N GLY A 12 17.06 -6.60 -16.50
CA GLY A 12 18.02 -6.80 -15.41
C GLY A 12 18.29 -8.25 -14.99
N ALA A 13 19.51 -8.45 -14.50
CA ALA A 13 20.08 -9.70 -14.02
C ALA A 13 19.11 -10.58 -13.18
N PRO A 14 19.23 -11.92 -13.28
CA PRO A 14 18.49 -12.83 -12.44
C PRO A 14 18.86 -12.59 -10.97
N TRP A 15 17.86 -12.53 -10.11
CA TRP A 15 18.04 -12.42 -8.66
C TRP A 15 17.02 -13.32 -7.96
N ALA A 16 17.40 -13.80 -6.78
CA ALA A 16 16.51 -14.51 -5.87
C ALA A 16 16.86 -14.16 -4.42
N VAL A 17 15.84 -14.06 -3.59
CA VAL A 17 15.95 -13.88 -2.14
C VAL A 17 15.16 -15.01 -1.49
N ALA A 18 15.74 -15.63 -0.47
CA ALA A 18 15.08 -16.62 0.36
C ALA A 18 15.29 -16.25 1.83
N ALA A 19 14.27 -16.52 2.65
CA ALA A 19 14.31 -16.26 4.07
C ALA A 19 13.53 -17.34 4.82
N THR A 20 13.96 -17.60 6.05
CA THR A 20 13.17 -18.33 7.05
C THR A 20 12.59 -17.29 7.99
N LEU A 21 11.29 -17.34 8.23
CA LEU A 21 10.59 -16.41 9.10
C LEU A 21 9.85 -17.18 10.18
N ASP A 22 9.86 -16.62 11.39
CA ASP A 22 9.02 -17.10 12.48
C ASP A 22 7.65 -16.43 12.38
N GLY A 23 6.62 -17.24 12.14
CA GLY A 23 5.23 -16.80 12.10
C GLY A 23 4.43 -17.30 13.30
N ILE A 24 3.17 -16.86 13.39
CA ILE A 24 2.24 -17.30 14.45
C ILE A 24 2.00 -18.82 14.45
N ASN A 25 2.14 -19.48 13.30
CA ASN A 25 1.99 -20.93 13.13
C ASN A 25 3.33 -21.68 13.12
N GLY A 26 4.40 -21.05 13.63
CA GLY A 26 5.77 -21.56 13.59
C GLY A 26 6.59 -21.04 12.40
N ALA A 27 7.81 -21.55 12.31
CA ALA A 27 8.75 -21.17 11.25
C ALA A 27 8.27 -21.64 9.88
N PHE A 28 8.42 -20.78 8.87
CA PHE A 28 8.14 -21.08 7.47
C PHE A 28 9.20 -20.46 6.57
N THR A 29 9.33 -21.00 5.37
CA THR A 29 10.29 -20.50 4.38
C THR A 29 9.59 -19.77 3.27
N VAL A 30 10.19 -18.66 2.82
CA VAL A 30 9.73 -17.93 1.64
C VAL A 30 10.89 -17.75 0.67
N GLY A 31 10.56 -17.74 -0.61
CA GLY A 31 11.49 -17.42 -1.68
C GLY A 31 10.81 -16.55 -2.72
N THR A 32 11.53 -15.57 -3.25
CA THR A 32 11.07 -14.79 -4.40
C THR A 32 12.22 -14.37 -5.28
N GLY A 33 12.00 -14.35 -6.58
CA GLY A 33 13.04 -14.02 -7.54
C GLY A 33 12.47 -13.82 -8.93
N ARG A 34 13.34 -13.51 -9.88
CA ARG A 34 13.02 -13.52 -11.31
C ARG A 34 13.18 -14.93 -11.85
N ASP A 35 12.21 -15.38 -12.63
CA ASP A 35 12.32 -16.62 -13.39
C ASP A 35 13.43 -16.45 -14.45
N PRO A 36 14.55 -17.17 -14.35
CA PRO A 36 15.64 -17.06 -15.31
C PRO A 36 15.24 -17.57 -16.70
N ALA A 37 14.19 -18.39 -16.81
CA ALA A 37 13.69 -18.90 -18.09
C ALA A 37 12.65 -17.98 -18.75
N SER A 38 12.22 -16.92 -18.06
CA SER A 38 11.17 -16.01 -18.54
C SER A 38 11.75 -14.80 -19.26
N ALA A 39 11.54 -14.71 -20.58
CA ALA A 39 11.90 -13.53 -21.37
C ALA A 39 11.25 -12.22 -20.86
N THR A 40 10.10 -12.31 -20.18
CA THR A 40 9.38 -11.17 -19.60
C THR A 40 9.79 -10.83 -18.16
N ALA A 41 10.87 -11.42 -17.64
CA ALA A 41 11.34 -11.24 -16.26
C ALA A 41 10.25 -11.48 -15.20
N ARG A 42 9.42 -12.52 -15.40
CA ARG A 42 8.32 -12.89 -14.49
C ARG A 42 8.85 -13.14 -13.09
N ARG A 43 8.17 -12.57 -12.09
CA ARG A 43 8.46 -12.84 -10.67
C ARG A 43 7.87 -14.18 -10.25
N VAL A 44 8.67 -14.99 -9.56
CA VAL A 44 8.27 -16.26 -8.94
C VAL A 44 8.26 -16.09 -7.43
N VAL A 45 7.34 -16.78 -6.77
CA VAL A 45 7.22 -16.85 -5.32
C VAL A 45 7.12 -18.31 -4.91
N ARG A 46 7.79 -18.68 -3.82
CA ARG A 46 7.70 -19.99 -3.17
C ARG A 46 7.43 -19.79 -1.69
N ILE A 47 6.58 -20.65 -1.12
CA ILE A 47 6.31 -20.74 0.32
C ILE A 47 6.46 -22.20 0.70
N ASP A 48 7.28 -22.51 1.70
CA ASP A 48 7.59 -23.88 2.13
C ASP A 48 8.06 -24.78 0.98
N GLY A 49 8.94 -24.21 0.14
CA GLY A 49 9.49 -24.86 -1.05
C GLY A 49 8.52 -25.02 -2.22
N ARG A 50 7.23 -24.73 -2.06
CA ARG A 50 6.19 -24.91 -3.08
C ARG A 50 5.91 -23.61 -3.85
N PRO A 51 5.67 -23.66 -5.17
CA PRO A 51 5.25 -22.48 -5.93
C PRO A 51 3.97 -21.86 -5.37
N ALA A 52 3.95 -20.54 -5.25
CA ALA A 52 2.80 -19.75 -4.80
C ALA A 52 2.22 -18.92 -5.97
N PRO A 53 0.91 -18.57 -5.94
CA PRO A 53 0.22 -17.92 -7.06
C PRO A 53 0.70 -16.49 -7.37
N GLY A 54 1.60 -15.92 -6.56
CA GLY A 54 2.26 -14.66 -6.85
C GLY A 54 2.60 -13.85 -5.60
N PRO A 55 2.95 -12.56 -5.74
CA PRO A 55 3.30 -11.68 -4.63
C PRO A 55 2.20 -11.54 -3.56
N ALA A 56 0.93 -11.68 -3.92
CA ALA A 56 -0.18 -11.58 -2.97
C ALA A 56 -0.12 -12.68 -1.89
N ALA A 57 0.23 -13.91 -2.27
CA ALA A 57 0.39 -15.01 -1.31
C ALA A 57 1.56 -14.76 -0.33
N LEU A 58 2.59 -14.03 -0.77
CA LEU A 58 3.67 -13.62 0.12
C LEU A 58 3.20 -12.55 1.11
N ALA A 59 2.41 -11.58 0.67
CA ALA A 59 1.87 -10.50 1.52
C ALA A 59 0.89 -11.01 2.59
N GLU A 60 0.23 -12.14 2.36
CA GLU A 60 -0.61 -12.82 3.35
C GLU A 60 0.22 -13.34 4.53
N ARG A 61 1.41 -13.89 4.26
CA ARG A 61 2.29 -14.51 5.27
C ARG A 61 3.29 -13.52 5.87
N VAL A 62 3.78 -12.58 5.08
CA VAL A 62 4.80 -11.59 5.43
C VAL A 62 4.30 -10.21 5.06
N PRO A 63 3.39 -9.63 5.86
CA PRO A 63 2.93 -8.27 5.66
C PRO A 63 4.05 -7.27 5.95
N VAL A 64 4.30 -6.40 4.98
CA VAL A 64 5.33 -5.36 5.06
C VAL A 64 4.70 -4.00 4.85
N LEU A 65 4.92 -3.09 5.80
CA LEU A 65 4.60 -1.67 5.64
C LEU A 65 5.90 -0.90 5.48
N TRP A 66 5.83 0.20 4.74
CA TRP A 66 7.02 1.02 4.50
C TRP A 66 6.69 2.49 4.28
N LEU A 67 7.66 3.32 4.60
CA LEU A 67 7.73 4.73 4.24
C LEU A 67 9.07 4.99 3.57
N THR A 68 9.06 5.81 2.52
CA THR A 68 10.24 6.28 1.81
C THR A 68 10.20 7.79 1.66
N PRO A 69 11.34 8.46 1.36
CA PRO A 69 11.37 9.92 1.18
C PRO A 69 10.43 10.43 0.10
N ALA A 70 10.18 9.63 -0.93
CA ALA A 70 9.23 9.96 -1.98
C ALA A 70 7.79 10.13 -1.46
N GLN A 71 7.47 9.55 -0.29
CA GLN A 71 6.15 9.63 0.33
C GLN A 71 6.00 10.83 1.26
N ASP A 72 7.05 11.60 1.54
CA ASP A 72 6.97 12.80 2.38
C ASP A 72 6.00 13.85 1.80
N ARG A 73 5.84 13.85 0.47
CA ARG A 73 4.93 14.75 -0.26
C ARG A 73 3.60 14.11 -0.62
N LEU A 74 3.28 12.94 -0.06
CA LEU A 74 2.09 12.16 -0.42
C LEU A 74 0.80 12.99 -0.43
N PHE A 75 0.62 13.89 0.55
CA PHE A 75 -0.59 14.71 0.66
C PHE A 75 -0.65 15.85 -0.37
N LEU A 76 0.49 16.26 -0.92
CA LEU A 76 0.60 17.27 -1.99
C LEU A 76 0.63 16.65 -3.40
N ASP A 77 0.83 15.33 -3.49
CA ASP A 77 0.91 14.63 -4.76
C ASP A 77 -0.45 14.49 -5.46
N ARG A 78 -0.44 13.85 -6.63
CA ARG A 78 -1.68 13.54 -7.37
C ARG A 78 -2.47 12.44 -6.65
N PRO A 79 -3.81 12.38 -6.84
CA PRO A 79 -4.67 11.35 -6.25
C PRO A 79 -4.20 9.91 -6.46
N ASN A 80 -3.49 9.63 -7.56
CA ASN A 80 -2.93 8.29 -7.82
C ASN A 80 -1.92 7.85 -6.74
N ALA A 81 -1.04 8.74 -6.28
CA ALA A 81 -0.06 8.39 -5.24
C ALA A 81 -0.76 8.07 -3.92
N ARG A 82 -1.72 8.91 -3.51
CA ARG A 82 -2.56 8.73 -2.33
C ARG A 82 -3.39 7.46 -2.38
N ARG A 83 -4.07 7.19 -3.50
CA ARG A 83 -4.83 5.97 -3.70
C ARG A 83 -3.95 4.72 -3.65
N ARG A 84 -2.78 4.74 -4.30
CA ARG A 84 -1.82 3.61 -4.22
C ARG A 84 -1.33 3.38 -2.79
N TYR A 85 -1.11 4.44 -2.03
CA TYR A 85 -0.77 4.33 -0.61
C TYR A 85 -1.92 3.70 0.19
N LEU A 86 -3.16 4.17 0.01
CA LEU A 86 -4.33 3.55 0.63
C LEU A 86 -4.47 2.07 0.24
N ASP A 87 -4.37 1.73 -1.04
CA ASP A 87 -4.48 0.36 -1.53
C ASP A 87 -3.42 -0.56 -0.92
N LYS A 88 -2.22 -0.05 -0.67
CA LYS A 88 -1.18 -0.77 0.06
C LYS A 88 -1.58 -1.03 1.52
N LEU A 89 -2.13 -0.03 2.22
CA LEU A 89 -2.63 -0.20 3.58
C LEU A 89 -3.81 -1.17 3.62
N VAL A 90 -4.73 -1.10 2.65
CA VAL A 90 -5.87 -2.02 2.55
C VAL A 90 -5.38 -3.44 2.30
N ALA A 91 -4.42 -3.66 1.38
CA ALA A 91 -3.88 -5.00 1.11
C ALA A 91 -3.18 -5.62 2.32
N ALA A 92 -2.58 -4.81 3.20
CA ALA A 92 -2.03 -5.28 4.47
C ALA A 92 -3.12 -5.74 5.45
N LEU A 93 -4.34 -5.20 5.36
CA LEU A 93 -5.47 -5.55 6.22
C LEU A 93 -6.42 -6.60 5.61
N ALA A 94 -6.53 -6.64 4.28
CA ALA A 94 -7.42 -7.49 3.50
C ALA A 94 -6.65 -8.02 2.26
N PRO A 95 -6.05 -9.23 2.33
CA PRO A 95 -5.20 -9.77 1.27
C PRO A 95 -5.86 -9.86 -0.11
N GLU A 96 -7.17 -10.09 -0.18
CA GLU A 96 -7.95 -10.21 -1.41
C GLU A 96 -8.06 -8.89 -2.18
N HIS A 97 -7.72 -7.76 -1.56
CA HIS A 97 -7.77 -6.45 -2.20
C HIS A 97 -6.87 -6.37 -3.43
N ALA A 98 -5.68 -6.99 -3.36
CA ALA A 98 -4.72 -6.97 -4.47
C ALA A 98 -5.24 -7.72 -5.69
N SER A 99 -5.92 -8.87 -5.52
CA SER A 99 -6.52 -9.59 -6.65
C SER A 99 -7.70 -8.82 -7.23
N ARG A 100 -8.57 -8.23 -6.39
CA ARG A 100 -9.69 -7.39 -6.84
C ARG A 100 -9.20 -6.20 -7.68
N LEU A 101 -8.14 -5.52 -7.25
CA LEU A 101 -7.54 -4.43 -8.03
C LEU A 101 -7.06 -4.90 -9.41
N ASN A 102 -6.35 -6.03 -9.47
CA ASN A 102 -5.85 -6.59 -10.74
C ASN A 102 -7.01 -6.98 -11.69
N ASP A 103 -8.07 -7.58 -11.16
CA ASP A 103 -9.23 -8.00 -11.95
C ASP A 103 -10.05 -6.80 -12.45
N TYR A 104 -10.18 -5.77 -11.60
CA TYR A 104 -10.78 -4.50 -12.01
C TYR A 104 -9.96 -3.80 -13.09
N GLU A 105 -8.63 -3.70 -12.95
CA GLU A 105 -7.74 -3.10 -13.96
C GLU A 105 -7.75 -3.86 -15.29
N ARG A 106 -7.89 -5.19 -15.24
CA ARG A 106 -8.07 -6.01 -16.45
C ARG A 106 -9.37 -5.68 -17.15
N SER A 107 -10.48 -5.66 -16.40
CA SER A 107 -11.81 -5.33 -16.91
C SER A 107 -11.86 -3.91 -17.48
N LEU A 108 -11.21 -2.96 -16.81
CA LEU A 108 -11.07 -1.57 -17.26
C LEU A 108 -10.32 -1.48 -18.60
N ARG A 109 -9.19 -2.20 -18.74
CA ARG A 109 -8.43 -2.25 -20.00
C ARG A 109 -9.22 -2.91 -21.12
N GLU A 110 -9.95 -3.98 -20.82
CA GLU A 110 -10.80 -4.66 -21.77
C GLU A 110 -11.94 -3.75 -22.25
N ARG A 111 -12.65 -3.08 -21.34
CA ARG A 111 -13.70 -2.11 -21.67
C ARG A 111 -13.17 -0.99 -22.54
N ALA A 112 -12.04 -0.40 -22.15
CA ALA A 112 -11.42 0.68 -22.92
C ALA A 112 -11.00 0.23 -24.33
N ARG A 113 -10.56 -1.01 -24.50
CA ARG A 113 -10.25 -1.60 -25.81
C ARG A 113 -11.52 -1.77 -26.65
N LEU A 114 -12.57 -2.35 -26.09
CA LEU A 114 -13.85 -2.57 -26.78
C LEU A 114 -14.49 -1.25 -27.23
N LEU A 115 -14.48 -0.23 -26.38
CA LEU A 115 -15.01 1.09 -26.72
C LEU A 115 -14.21 1.77 -27.84
N ARG A 116 -12.87 1.69 -27.82
CA ARG A 116 -12.04 2.25 -28.91
C ARG A 116 -12.18 1.52 -30.24
N GLN A 117 -12.39 0.21 -30.21
CA GLN A 117 -12.56 -0.58 -31.44
C GLN A 117 -13.88 -0.27 -32.15
N GLY A 118 -14.91 0.16 -31.39
CA GLY A 118 -16.24 0.38 -31.91
C GLY A 118 -16.96 -0.94 -32.25
N GLY A 119 -18.29 -0.89 -32.38
CA GLY A 119 -19.09 -2.05 -32.78
C GLY A 119 -19.11 -3.22 -31.79
N ALA A 120 -18.69 -3.02 -30.54
CA ALA A 120 -18.78 -4.03 -29.49
C ALA A 120 -20.25 -4.35 -29.18
N ASP A 121 -20.55 -5.63 -28.97
CA ASP A 121 -21.88 -6.09 -28.57
C ASP A 121 -22.34 -5.38 -27.27
N PRO A 122 -23.48 -4.66 -27.29
CA PRO A 122 -24.01 -4.00 -26.10
C PRO A 122 -24.23 -4.93 -24.92
N ALA A 123 -24.59 -6.20 -25.15
CA ALA A 123 -24.80 -7.19 -24.11
C ALA A 123 -23.49 -7.61 -23.44
N TRP A 124 -22.43 -7.80 -24.22
CA TRP A 124 -21.08 -8.04 -23.70
C TRP A 124 -20.63 -6.85 -22.85
N LEU A 125 -20.71 -5.63 -23.38
CA LEU A 125 -20.33 -4.43 -22.64
C LEU A 125 -21.07 -4.33 -21.30
N ALA A 126 -22.38 -4.62 -21.29
CA ALA A 126 -23.17 -4.61 -20.06
C ALA A 126 -22.72 -5.69 -19.05
N ALA A 127 -22.39 -6.90 -19.50
CA ALA A 127 -21.88 -7.95 -18.62
C ALA A 127 -20.50 -7.61 -18.04
N LEU A 128 -19.62 -7.02 -18.85
CA LEU A 128 -18.32 -6.53 -18.40
C LEU A 128 -18.45 -5.38 -17.39
N GLU A 129 -19.34 -4.42 -17.67
CA GLU A 129 -19.61 -3.29 -16.77
C GLU A 129 -20.23 -3.72 -15.44
N ARG A 130 -21.06 -4.77 -15.44
CA ARG A 130 -21.56 -5.39 -14.20
C ARG A 130 -20.43 -6.00 -13.38
N THR A 131 -19.54 -6.75 -14.03
CA THR A 131 -18.34 -7.32 -13.37
C THR A 131 -17.44 -6.21 -12.79
N MET A 132 -17.27 -5.12 -13.55
CA MET A 132 -16.55 -3.93 -13.08
C MET A 132 -17.25 -3.26 -11.90
N ALA A 133 -18.58 -3.22 -11.89
CA ALA A 133 -19.35 -2.63 -10.80
C ALA A 133 -19.22 -3.44 -9.52
N GLU A 134 -19.46 -4.75 -9.57
CA GLU A 134 -19.29 -5.69 -8.45
C GLU A 134 -17.89 -5.60 -7.84
N THR A 135 -16.86 -5.76 -8.68
CA THR A 135 -15.47 -5.70 -8.21
C THR A 135 -15.13 -4.29 -7.70
N GLY A 136 -15.66 -3.26 -8.36
CA GLY A 136 -15.37 -1.88 -8.04
C GLY A 136 -15.95 -1.44 -6.69
N VAL A 137 -17.18 -1.87 -6.39
CA VAL A 137 -17.83 -1.65 -5.10
C VAL A 137 -17.14 -2.45 -4.01
N ALA A 138 -16.70 -3.68 -4.27
CA ALA A 138 -15.91 -4.45 -3.31
C ALA A 138 -14.58 -3.76 -2.93
N ILE A 139 -13.91 -3.10 -3.89
CA ILE A 139 -12.69 -2.28 -3.64
C ILE A 139 -13.04 -1.07 -2.77
N ALA A 140 -14.11 -0.34 -3.11
CA ALA A 140 -14.56 0.84 -2.36
C ALA A 140 -14.96 0.48 -0.91
N ALA A 141 -15.64 -0.65 -0.71
CA ALA A 141 -16.01 -1.16 0.60
C ALA A 141 -14.78 -1.49 1.45
N ALA A 142 -13.79 -2.20 0.86
CA ALA A 142 -12.54 -2.53 1.56
C ALA A 142 -11.75 -1.27 1.97
N ARG A 143 -11.71 -0.26 1.09
CA ARG A 143 -11.09 1.05 1.38
C ARG A 143 -11.79 1.79 2.52
N ARG A 144 -13.12 1.87 2.49
CA ARG A 144 -13.90 2.51 3.56
C ARG A 144 -13.68 1.82 4.90
N GLN A 145 -13.71 0.49 4.92
CA GLN A 145 -13.48 -0.27 6.13
C GLN A 145 -12.08 -0.01 6.70
N ALA A 146 -11.04 -0.15 5.87
CA ALA A 146 -9.67 0.14 6.28
C ALA A 146 -9.51 1.58 6.79
N ALA A 147 -10.05 2.57 6.09
CA ALA A 147 -10.00 3.97 6.49
C ALA A 147 -10.68 4.22 7.85
N ALA A 148 -11.82 3.56 8.11
CA ALA A 148 -12.49 3.61 9.41
C ALA A 148 -11.66 2.96 10.52
N ASP A 149 -10.99 1.85 10.24
CA ASP A 149 -10.12 1.17 11.21
C ASP A 149 -8.88 1.99 11.54
N LEU A 150 -8.25 2.60 10.53
CA LEU A 150 -7.12 3.52 10.70
C LEU A 150 -7.53 4.75 11.52
N THR A 151 -8.69 5.33 11.21
CA THR A 151 -9.25 6.46 11.97
C THR A 151 -9.48 6.11 13.43
N ARG A 152 -9.94 4.88 13.72
CA ARG A 152 -10.16 4.42 15.09
C ARG A 152 -8.83 4.23 15.82
N ALA A 153 -7.85 3.61 15.18
CA ALA A 153 -6.53 3.35 15.76
C ALA A 153 -5.68 4.62 15.96
N ALA A 154 -5.95 5.68 15.20
CA ALA A 154 -5.30 6.99 15.33
C ALA A 154 -6.18 8.04 16.06
N ALA A 155 -7.30 7.65 16.67
CA ALA A 155 -8.31 8.60 17.15
C ALA A 155 -7.78 9.56 18.23
N ASP A 156 -6.90 9.06 19.10
CA ASP A 156 -6.35 9.80 20.25
C ASP A 156 -4.89 10.24 20.02
N GLY A 157 -4.36 10.03 18.80
CA GLY A 157 -2.94 10.17 18.52
C GLY A 157 -2.11 8.98 19.02
N ILE A 158 -0.82 9.01 18.72
CA ILE A 158 0.15 7.96 19.05
C ILE A 158 1.39 8.63 19.61
N GLY A 159 1.51 8.74 20.94
CA GLY A 159 2.56 9.55 21.55
C GLY A 159 2.49 11.01 21.04
N PRO A 160 3.57 11.58 20.48
CA PRO A 160 3.56 12.91 19.89
C PRO A 160 2.94 12.95 18.47
N PHE A 161 2.66 11.80 17.85
CA PHE A 161 2.06 11.76 16.52
C PHE A 161 0.58 12.15 16.59
N PRO A 162 0.11 13.09 15.75
CA PRO A 162 -1.21 13.67 15.86
C PRO A 162 -2.32 12.66 15.58
N ALA A 163 -3.49 12.91 16.16
CA ALA A 163 -4.70 12.17 15.84
C ALA A 163 -5.09 12.35 14.37
N ALA A 164 -5.30 11.25 13.66
CA ALA A 164 -5.60 11.24 12.24
C ALA A 164 -7.03 10.77 11.98
N ARG A 165 -7.66 11.37 10.96
CA ARG A 165 -8.89 10.86 10.36
C ARG A 165 -8.63 10.55 8.90
N VAL A 166 -8.95 9.33 8.48
CA VAL A 166 -8.67 8.81 7.14
C VAL A 166 -9.98 8.45 6.47
N PHE A 167 -10.11 8.82 5.19
CA PHE A 167 -11.27 8.50 4.37
C PHE A 167 -10.85 8.10 2.96
N ALA A 168 -11.69 7.29 2.32
CA ALA A 168 -11.69 7.08 0.89
C ALA A 168 -12.85 7.88 0.30
N ALA A 169 -12.55 8.75 -0.67
CA ALA A 169 -13.52 9.65 -1.29
C ALA A 169 -13.68 9.34 -2.78
N GLY A 170 -14.91 9.07 -3.20
CA GLY A 170 -15.26 8.74 -4.57
C GLY A 170 -16.73 8.33 -4.66
N ASP A 171 -17.27 8.25 -5.87
CA ASP A 171 -18.71 7.99 -6.06
C ASP A 171 -19.15 6.65 -5.47
N ALA A 172 -18.36 5.59 -5.68
CA ALA A 172 -18.65 4.26 -5.12
C ALA A 172 -18.59 4.27 -3.60
N GLU A 173 -17.63 4.98 -3.00
CA GLU A 173 -17.55 5.16 -1.56
C GLU A 173 -18.75 5.95 -1.00
N THR A 174 -19.23 6.97 -1.71
CA THR A 174 -20.43 7.75 -1.36
C THR A 174 -21.69 6.90 -1.44
N TRP A 175 -21.91 6.17 -2.55
CA TRP A 175 -23.10 5.32 -2.69
C TRP A 175 -23.16 4.21 -1.63
N LEU A 176 -22.02 3.66 -1.23
CA LEU A 176 -21.93 2.71 -0.12
C LEU A 176 -22.19 3.35 1.26
N ALA A 177 -22.08 4.66 1.39
CA ALA A 177 -22.45 5.37 2.60
C ALA A 177 -23.96 5.63 2.67
N ASP A 178 -24.59 5.82 1.51
CA ASP A 178 -26.01 6.17 1.39
C ASP A 178 -26.94 4.95 1.32
N GLY A 179 -26.44 3.77 0.98
CA GLY A 179 -27.28 2.59 0.77
C GLY A 179 -26.55 1.24 0.71
N PRO A 180 -27.29 0.16 0.38
CA PRO A 180 -26.74 -1.18 0.27
C PRO A 180 -25.73 -1.33 -0.87
N ALA A 181 -24.82 -2.30 -0.76
CA ALA A 181 -23.80 -2.57 -1.78
C ALA A 181 -24.41 -2.85 -3.17
N LEU A 182 -25.51 -3.62 -3.23
CA LEU A 182 -26.19 -3.93 -4.48
C LEU A 182 -26.67 -2.67 -5.22
N GLU A 183 -27.16 -1.67 -4.49
CA GLU A 183 -27.59 -0.41 -5.09
C GLU A 183 -26.38 0.40 -5.60
N ALA A 184 -25.26 0.39 -4.87
CA ALA A 184 -24.02 1.01 -5.33
C ALA A 184 -23.47 0.33 -6.61
N GLU A 185 -23.64 -1.00 -6.73
CA GLU A 185 -23.27 -1.76 -7.93
C GLU A 185 -24.14 -1.35 -9.12
N ASP A 186 -25.46 -1.30 -8.95
CA ASP A 186 -26.39 -0.86 -9.99
C ASP A 186 -26.12 0.58 -10.45
N ARG A 187 -25.84 1.49 -9.51
CA ARG A 187 -25.46 2.88 -9.81
C ARG A 187 -24.14 2.95 -10.58
N LEU A 188 -23.13 2.16 -10.20
CA LEU A 188 -21.84 2.12 -10.90
C LEU A 188 -21.97 1.55 -12.31
N ALA A 189 -22.71 0.45 -12.49
CA ALA A 189 -22.98 -0.13 -13.80
C ALA A 189 -23.70 0.88 -14.71
N THR A 190 -24.70 1.58 -14.17
CA THR A 190 -25.44 2.64 -14.88
C THR A 190 -24.51 3.80 -15.28
N ALA A 191 -23.68 4.28 -14.36
CA ALA A 191 -22.73 5.35 -14.62
C ALA A 191 -21.73 4.98 -15.73
N LEU A 192 -21.22 3.74 -15.72
CA LEU A 192 -20.37 3.20 -16.79
C LEU A 192 -21.12 3.14 -18.13
N ALA A 193 -22.36 2.66 -18.16
CA ALA A 193 -23.14 2.54 -19.38
C ALA A 193 -23.45 3.91 -20.02
N VAL A 194 -23.86 4.89 -19.20
CA VAL A 194 -24.14 6.27 -19.65
C VAL A 194 -22.87 6.95 -20.18
N ALA A 195 -21.71 6.64 -19.60
CA ALA A 195 -20.44 7.26 -19.98
C ALA A 195 -19.76 6.67 -21.22
N ARG A 196 -20.30 5.60 -21.83
CA ARG A 196 -19.63 4.87 -22.94
C ARG A 196 -19.13 5.75 -24.07
N GLY A 197 -19.95 6.71 -24.54
CA GLY A 197 -19.57 7.61 -25.64
C GLY A 197 -18.35 8.47 -25.28
N ARG A 198 -18.40 9.13 -24.11
CA ARG A 198 -17.31 9.95 -23.59
C ARG A 198 -16.05 9.12 -23.30
N ASP A 199 -16.22 7.93 -22.74
CA ASP A 199 -15.14 7.02 -22.40
C ASP A 199 -14.45 6.42 -23.64
N ALA A 200 -15.17 6.30 -24.76
CA ALA A 200 -14.60 5.87 -26.05
C ALA A 200 -13.62 6.91 -26.60
N GLU A 201 -13.92 8.20 -26.45
CA GLU A 201 -13.07 9.31 -26.90
C GLU A 201 -11.84 9.51 -25.99
N LEU A 202 -12.05 9.53 -24.67
CA LEU A 202 -10.99 9.81 -23.69
C LEU A 202 -10.10 8.60 -23.40
N GLY A 203 -10.63 7.39 -23.60
CA GLY A 203 -10.01 6.14 -23.20
C GLY A 203 -10.11 5.90 -21.68
N GLY A 204 -10.50 4.67 -21.31
CA GLY A 204 -10.62 4.25 -19.91
C GLY A 204 -12.07 4.22 -19.45
N ALA A 205 -12.31 4.68 -18.22
CA ALA A 205 -13.65 4.87 -17.66
C ALA A 205 -13.68 6.15 -16.83
N SER A 206 -14.77 6.92 -16.93
CA SER A 206 -14.94 8.13 -16.13
C SER A 206 -15.50 7.88 -14.72
N ALA A 207 -16.06 6.69 -14.48
CA ALA A 207 -16.60 6.27 -13.19
C ALA A 207 -15.91 5.01 -12.65
N GLY A 208 -15.81 4.90 -11.32
CA GLY A 208 -15.32 3.72 -10.61
C GLY A 208 -14.18 3.99 -9.63
N PRO A 209 -13.75 2.99 -8.84
CA PRO A 209 -12.81 3.17 -7.72
C PRO A 209 -11.41 3.63 -8.13
N HIS A 210 -11.03 3.53 -9.40
CA HIS A 210 -9.76 4.07 -9.88
C HIS A 210 -9.75 5.61 -9.93
N ARG A 211 -10.92 6.24 -9.76
CA ARG A 211 -11.10 7.70 -9.63
C ARG A 211 -11.12 8.17 -8.17
N SER A 212 -11.28 7.27 -7.21
CA SER A 212 -11.30 7.62 -5.79
C SER A 212 -9.95 8.17 -5.32
N ASP A 213 -10.00 8.92 -4.23
CA ASP A 213 -8.87 9.53 -3.56
C ASP A 213 -8.83 9.12 -2.08
N MET A 214 -7.64 9.20 -1.48
CA MET A 214 -7.46 9.09 -0.04
C MET A 214 -7.36 10.49 0.54
N VAL A 215 -8.19 10.77 1.53
CA VAL A 215 -8.18 12.02 2.29
C VAL A 215 -7.73 11.72 3.70
N VAL A 216 -6.79 12.53 4.22
CA VAL A 216 -6.36 12.46 5.61
C VAL A 216 -6.51 13.85 6.21
N GLU A 217 -7.03 13.90 7.43
CA GLU A 217 -7.22 15.12 8.20
C GLU A 217 -6.54 15.01 9.55
N HIS A 218 -6.03 16.15 10.03
CA HIS A 218 -5.64 16.28 11.43
C HIS A 218 -6.91 16.39 12.28
N ARG A 219 -7.27 15.32 12.99
CA ARG A 219 -8.58 15.17 13.65
C ARG A 219 -8.88 16.31 14.64
N GLY A 220 -7.90 16.71 15.45
CA GLY A 220 -8.08 17.76 16.45
C GLY A 220 -8.27 19.17 15.89
N ARG A 221 -7.90 19.40 14.61
CA ARG A 221 -7.98 20.71 13.94
C ARG A 221 -9.00 20.71 12.81
N ALA A 222 -9.51 19.54 12.40
CA ALA A 222 -10.35 19.36 11.23
C ALA A 222 -9.77 19.99 9.96
N LEU A 223 -8.44 19.91 9.79
CA LEU A 223 -7.75 20.42 8.61
C LEU A 223 -7.26 19.28 7.72
N PRO A 224 -7.44 19.37 6.38
CA PRO A 224 -6.83 18.44 5.44
C PRO A 224 -5.31 18.42 5.57
N ALA A 225 -4.71 17.25 5.41
CA ALA A 225 -3.27 17.07 5.50
C ALA A 225 -2.50 17.96 4.51
N SER A 226 -3.06 18.23 3.32
CA SER A 226 -2.48 19.11 2.31
C SER A 226 -2.31 20.57 2.76
N GLU A 227 -3.03 21.00 3.79
CA GLU A 227 -2.98 22.36 4.34
C GLU A 227 -2.08 22.50 5.56
N LEU A 228 -1.53 21.37 6.05
CA LEU A 228 -0.61 21.37 7.17
C LEU A 228 0.80 21.77 6.73
N SER A 229 1.64 22.21 7.68
CA SER A 229 3.06 22.41 7.41
C SER A 229 3.74 21.10 7.01
N THR A 230 4.86 21.16 6.28
CA THR A 230 5.58 19.96 5.85
C THR A 230 5.98 19.04 7.02
N GLY A 231 6.32 19.61 8.19
CA GLY A 231 6.61 18.82 9.39
C GLY A 231 5.38 18.08 9.93
N GLU A 232 4.25 18.76 10.02
CA GLU A 232 2.98 18.18 10.45
C GLU A 232 2.44 17.12 9.48
N GLN A 233 2.65 17.32 8.17
CA GLN A 233 2.33 16.30 7.17
C GLN A 233 3.10 15.00 7.43
N LYS A 234 4.39 15.10 7.74
CA LYS A 234 5.22 13.92 8.03
C LYS A 234 4.79 13.21 9.30
N THR A 235 4.54 13.94 10.39
CA THR A 235 4.10 13.32 11.64
C THR A 235 2.71 12.69 11.50
N LEU A 236 1.81 13.30 10.70
CA LEU A 236 0.51 12.71 10.38
C LEU A 236 0.63 11.46 9.50
N LEU A 237 1.57 11.44 8.55
CA LEU A 237 1.85 10.25 7.74
C LEU A 237 2.37 9.09 8.59
N VAL A 238 3.29 9.36 9.52
CA VAL A 238 3.79 8.38 10.48
C VAL A 238 2.67 7.90 11.41
N SER A 239 1.78 8.79 11.85
CA SER A 239 0.57 8.43 12.62
C SER A 239 -0.28 7.39 11.89
N VAL A 240 -0.56 7.62 10.59
CA VAL A 240 -1.32 6.68 9.75
C VAL A 240 -0.60 5.34 9.58
N LEU A 241 0.73 5.34 9.41
CA LEU A 241 1.53 4.12 9.33
C LEU A 241 1.47 3.31 10.63
N LEU A 242 1.69 3.96 11.78
CA LEU A 242 1.66 3.32 13.09
C LEU A 242 0.25 2.79 13.42
N ALA A 243 -0.80 3.54 13.05
CA ALA A 243 -2.18 3.08 13.15
C ALA A 243 -2.41 1.82 12.30
N ALA A 244 -1.90 1.78 11.07
CA ALA A 244 -1.98 0.59 10.22
C ALA A 244 -1.27 -0.61 10.85
N ALA A 245 -0.07 -0.41 11.41
CA ALA A 245 0.68 -1.46 12.10
C ALA A 245 -0.08 -2.00 13.33
N ARG A 246 -0.68 -1.12 14.14
CA ARG A 246 -1.53 -1.47 15.29
C ARG A 246 -2.76 -2.28 14.89
N VAL A 247 -3.49 -1.84 13.86
CA VAL A 247 -4.68 -2.56 13.36
C VAL A 247 -4.29 -3.93 12.83
N GLN A 248 -3.15 -4.03 12.14
CA GLN A 248 -2.70 -5.30 11.62
C GLN A 248 -2.28 -6.25 12.74
N ALA A 249 -1.53 -5.76 13.73
CA ALA A 249 -1.12 -6.53 14.90
C ALA A 249 -2.33 -7.09 15.66
N SER A 250 -3.35 -6.27 15.89
CA SER A 250 -4.56 -6.70 16.60
C SER A 250 -5.41 -7.71 15.83
N ARG A 251 -5.45 -7.61 14.49
CA ARG A 251 -6.22 -8.55 13.65
C ARG A 251 -5.52 -9.87 13.39
N ARG A 252 -4.21 -9.84 13.16
CA ARG A 252 -3.44 -11.01 12.74
C ARG A 252 -2.73 -11.71 13.90
N GLY A 253 -2.65 -11.06 15.06
CA GLY A 253 -1.90 -11.53 16.23
C GLY A 253 -0.39 -11.27 16.13
N PHE A 254 0.09 -10.61 15.07
CA PHE A 254 1.49 -10.25 14.89
C PHE A 254 1.64 -8.95 14.09
N ALA A 255 2.65 -8.16 14.42
CA ALA A 255 2.94 -6.89 13.76
C ALA A 255 3.56 -7.08 12.36
N PRO A 256 3.36 -6.12 11.43
CA PRO A 256 4.07 -6.12 10.16
C PRO A 256 5.58 -5.92 10.34
N ILE A 257 6.35 -6.33 9.33
CA ILE A 257 7.70 -5.81 9.14
C ILE A 257 7.58 -4.35 8.69
N LEU A 258 8.32 -3.45 9.34
CA LEU A 258 8.37 -2.04 8.99
C LEU A 258 9.67 -1.73 8.24
N LEU A 259 9.57 -1.12 7.06
CA LEU A 259 10.74 -0.60 6.34
C LEU A 259 10.65 0.93 6.32
N LEU A 260 11.50 1.60 7.08
CA LEU A 260 11.46 3.05 7.28
C LEU A 260 12.71 3.67 6.67
N ASP A 261 12.58 4.16 5.45
CA ASP A 261 13.71 4.70 4.69
C ASP A 261 13.88 6.20 4.96
N GLU A 262 15.01 6.57 5.57
CA GLU A 262 15.37 7.95 5.99
C GLU A 262 14.35 8.67 6.90
N VAL A 263 13.37 7.95 7.46
CA VAL A 263 12.31 8.55 8.30
C VAL A 263 12.89 9.23 9.53
N SER A 264 13.93 8.66 10.14
CA SER A 264 14.58 9.19 11.35
C SER A 264 15.18 10.59 11.14
N ALA A 265 15.69 10.89 9.93
CA ALA A 265 16.29 12.18 9.59
C ALA A 265 15.24 13.29 9.43
N HIS A 266 13.97 12.91 9.31
CA HIS A 266 12.85 13.82 9.06
C HIS A 266 12.01 14.12 10.30
N LEU A 267 12.37 13.53 11.44
CA LEU A 267 11.69 13.72 12.72
C LEU A 267 12.61 14.43 13.72
N ASP A 268 12.03 15.32 14.52
CA ASP A 268 12.73 15.85 15.69
C ASP A 268 13.03 14.75 16.73
N ALA A 269 13.83 15.09 17.74
CA ALA A 269 14.27 14.13 18.75
C ALA A 269 13.11 13.46 19.51
N VAL A 270 12.02 14.18 19.78
CA VAL A 270 10.86 13.68 20.53
C VAL A 270 10.09 12.68 19.68
N HIS A 271 9.77 13.05 18.45
CA HIS A 271 9.06 12.16 17.52
C HIS A 271 9.88 10.93 17.17
N ARG A 272 11.19 11.07 16.98
CA ARG A 272 12.09 9.94 16.69
C ARG A 272 12.16 8.95 17.86
N ALA A 273 12.34 9.44 19.08
CA ALA A 273 12.33 8.57 20.27
C ALA A 273 10.98 7.85 20.44
N SER A 274 9.86 8.55 20.19
CA SER A 274 8.54 7.92 20.25
C SER A 274 8.31 6.90 19.14
N LEU A 275 8.80 7.14 17.91
CA LEU A 275 8.73 6.14 16.84
C LEU A 275 9.41 4.84 17.27
N TYR A 276 10.62 4.93 17.83
CA TYR A 276 11.39 3.77 18.28
C TYR A 276 10.68 3.01 19.41
N ALA A 277 10.12 3.74 20.38
CA ALA A 277 9.36 3.16 21.47
C ALA A 277 8.11 2.44 20.96
N GLU A 278 7.37 3.04 20.02
CA GLU A 278 6.17 2.45 19.44
C GLU A 278 6.45 1.19 18.61
N VAL A 279 7.53 1.21 17.81
CA VAL A 279 8.00 0.03 17.05
C VAL A 279 8.32 -1.12 18.01
N SER A 280 9.03 -0.83 19.09
CA SER A 280 9.42 -1.81 20.11
C SER A 280 8.20 -2.35 20.87
N ALA A 281 7.28 -1.47 21.28
CA ALA A 281 6.05 -1.84 21.99
C ALA A 281 5.10 -2.69 21.14
N LEU A 282 5.09 -2.48 19.82
CA LEU A 282 4.36 -3.31 18.88
C LEU A 282 4.97 -4.72 18.70
N GLY A 283 6.21 -4.94 19.16
CA GLY A 283 6.97 -6.14 18.81
C GLY A 283 7.24 -6.26 17.32
N ALA A 284 7.28 -5.13 16.60
CA ALA A 284 7.47 -5.11 15.16
C ALA A 284 8.96 -5.23 14.81
N GLN A 285 9.30 -6.10 13.87
CA GLN A 285 10.63 -6.05 13.25
C GLN A 285 10.70 -4.84 12.32
N ALA A 286 11.63 -3.92 12.57
CA ALA A 286 11.83 -2.75 11.74
C ALA A 286 13.23 -2.71 11.13
N TRP A 287 13.29 -2.30 9.87
CA TRP A 287 14.51 -1.90 9.17
C TRP A 287 14.44 -0.40 8.96
N MET A 288 15.46 0.31 9.43
CA MET A 288 15.55 1.77 9.29
C MET A 288 16.86 2.12 8.61
N THR A 289 16.83 3.08 7.69
CA THR A 289 18.03 3.59 7.00
C THR A 289 18.24 5.04 7.36
N GLY A 290 19.51 5.46 7.36
CA GLY A 290 19.91 6.83 7.61
C GLY A 290 21.40 7.00 7.33
N THR A 291 21.80 8.22 6.98
CA THR A 291 23.20 8.58 6.71
C THR A 291 23.96 9.05 7.95
N ASP A 292 23.26 9.45 9.01
CA ASP A 292 23.86 9.92 10.27
C ASP A 292 23.59 8.92 11.41
N PRO A 293 24.63 8.25 11.95
CA PRO A 293 24.51 7.34 13.08
C PRO A 293 23.92 7.97 14.33
N ALA A 294 24.10 9.29 14.55
CA ALA A 294 23.61 9.99 15.73
C ALA A 294 22.07 9.95 15.85
N LEU A 295 21.37 9.80 14.72
CA LEU A 295 19.91 9.67 14.70
C LEU A 295 19.43 8.38 15.37
N PHE A 296 20.28 7.35 15.43
CA PHE A 296 19.92 6.03 15.93
C PHE A 296 20.52 5.68 17.28
N VAL A 297 21.40 6.53 17.83
CA VAL A 297 21.93 6.40 19.20
C VAL A 297 20.84 6.09 20.25
N PRO A 298 19.63 6.69 20.21
CA PRO A 298 18.58 6.38 21.18
C PRO A 298 18.07 4.93 21.16
N LEU A 299 18.32 4.15 20.09
CA LEU A 299 17.95 2.74 20.04
C LEU A 299 18.87 1.88 20.92
N GLY A 300 20.14 2.26 21.12
CA GLY A 300 21.11 1.49 21.90
C GLY A 300 21.06 -0.01 21.58
N ASP A 301 21.00 -0.85 22.62
CA ASP A 301 21.00 -2.31 22.50
C ASP A 301 19.69 -2.91 21.95
N SER A 302 18.65 -2.09 21.72
CA SER A 302 17.39 -2.56 21.12
C SER A 302 17.46 -2.75 19.60
N ALA A 303 18.57 -2.36 18.97
CA ALA A 303 18.77 -2.48 17.53
C ALA A 303 20.15 -3.08 17.20
N ARG A 304 20.23 -3.69 16.01
CA ARG A 304 21.50 -4.04 15.38
C ARG A 304 21.85 -2.98 14.34
N PHE A 305 23.06 -2.45 14.41
CA PHE A 305 23.56 -1.46 13.47
C PHE A 305 24.39 -2.12 12.37
N LEU A 306 24.05 -1.80 11.12
CA LEU A 306 24.73 -2.34 9.94
C LEU A 306 25.17 -1.19 9.04
N ALA A 307 26.43 -1.19 8.64
CA ALA A 307 26.99 -0.29 7.63
C ALA A 307 26.80 -0.90 6.24
N VAL A 308 26.38 -0.08 5.27
CA VAL A 308 26.30 -0.46 3.85
C VAL A 308 27.41 0.24 3.09
N ALA A 309 28.30 -0.53 2.45
CA ALA A 309 29.36 0.01 1.61
C ALA A 309 29.55 -0.85 0.36
N ALA A 310 29.55 -0.22 -0.83
CA ALA A 310 29.71 -0.89 -2.12
C ALA A 310 28.76 -2.11 -2.32
N GLY A 311 27.50 -1.98 -1.90
CA GLY A 311 26.51 -3.07 -2.00
C GLY A 311 26.68 -4.20 -0.98
N HIS A 312 27.55 -4.05 0.01
CA HIS A 312 27.77 -5.03 1.07
C HIS A 312 27.36 -4.52 2.45
N LEU A 313 26.77 -5.41 3.26
CA LEU A 313 26.47 -5.17 4.67
C LEU A 313 27.68 -5.57 5.53
N ARG A 314 27.98 -4.75 6.54
CA ARG A 314 28.97 -4.99 7.59
C ARG A 314 28.36 -4.59 8.92
N ASP A 315 28.80 -5.16 10.04
CA ASP A 315 28.43 -4.62 11.35
C ASP A 315 29.01 -3.20 11.46
N ALA A 316 28.22 -2.27 11.99
CA ALA A 316 28.69 -0.91 12.24
C ALA A 316 29.48 -0.86 13.56
N ASP A 317 30.60 -0.16 13.55
CA ASP A 317 31.44 0.10 14.73
C ASP A 317 30.78 1.11 15.69
#